data_AF-F3PVV9-F1
#
_entry.id   AF-F3PVV9-F1
#
_cell.length_a   1.000
_cell.length_b   1.000
_cell.length_c   1.000
_cell.angle_alpha   90.00
_cell.angle_beta   90.00
_cell.angle_gamma   90.00
#
_symmetry.space_group_name_H-M   'P 1'
#
loop_
_entity.id
_entity.type
_entity.pdbx_description
1 polymer ?
#
loop_
_entity_poly.entity_id
_entity_poly.type
_entity_poly.pdbx_seq_one_letter_code
_entity_poly.pdbx_strand_id
1 'polypeptide(L)'
;MTKEEAYILLSFHSCRNNDIENEKWENGFLGLLRPFRGKLYECNFMEIMECLKVLADDFMKPTINQTLISDVYSIIHLGRRWIVGANFVSQEQQKQIIEWIDIIQDCFYYLLEGDVDTAFLEYEEYKIDNKES
;
A
#
# COMPACT_ATOMS: atom_id res chain seq x y z
N MET A 1 -9.42 -11.99 5.43
CA MET A 1 -9.45 -10.62 5.97
C MET A 1 -10.89 -10.13 5.93
N THR A 2 -11.42 -9.63 7.05
CA THR A 2 -12.71 -8.94 7.13
C THR A 2 -12.55 -7.46 6.73
N LYS A 3 -13.66 -6.73 6.51
CA LYS A 3 -13.57 -5.29 6.18
C LYS A 3 -12.96 -4.50 7.34
N GLU A 4 -13.37 -4.79 8.57
CA GLU A 4 -12.85 -4.14 9.77
C GLU A 4 -11.35 -4.37 9.91
N GLU A 5 -10.87 -5.61 9.68
CA GLU A 5 -9.45 -5.92 9.64
C GLU A 5 -8.73 -5.12 8.55
N ALA A 6 -9.28 -5.03 7.34
CA ALA A 6 -8.68 -4.29 6.23
C ALA A 6 -8.50 -2.79 6.55
N TYR A 7 -9.50 -2.15 7.16
CA TYR A 7 -9.40 -0.76 7.63
C TYR A 7 -8.27 -0.58 8.65
N ILE A 8 -8.20 -1.48 9.64
CA ILE A 8 -7.17 -1.42 10.69
C ILE A 8 -5.78 -1.61 10.08
N LEU A 9 -5.61 -2.61 9.20
CA LEU A 9 -4.32 -2.90 8.57
C LEU A 9 -3.86 -1.73 7.69
N LEU A 10 -4.72 -1.16 6.84
CA LEU A 10 -4.38 0.01 6.03
C LEU A 10 -3.88 1.17 6.90
N SER A 11 -4.54 1.44 8.03
CA SER A 11 -4.11 2.51 8.94
C SER A 11 -2.72 2.27 9.57
N PHE A 12 -2.31 1.01 9.74
CA PHE A 12 -0.94 0.68 10.16
C PHE A 12 0.05 0.90 9.02
N HIS A 13 -0.25 0.42 7.81
CA HIS A 13 0.63 0.61 6.65
C HIS A 13 0.81 2.09 6.28
N SER A 14 -0.17 2.94 6.62
CA SER A 14 -0.18 4.39 6.35
C SER A 14 0.47 5.25 7.44
N CYS A 15 0.92 4.67 8.56
CA CYS A 15 1.36 5.40 9.76
C CYS A 15 0.30 6.36 10.33
N ARG A 16 -0.99 6.00 10.24
CA ARG A 16 -2.13 6.81 10.76
C ARG A 16 -2.97 6.14 11.85
N ASN A 17 -2.76 4.86 12.13
CA ASN A 17 -3.29 4.18 13.33
C ASN A 17 -2.85 4.90 14.63
N ASN A 18 -3.63 4.78 15.71
CA ASN A 18 -3.30 5.38 17.00
C ASN A 18 -2.54 4.42 17.94
N ASP A 19 -2.57 3.12 17.65
CA ASP A 19 -1.87 2.09 18.43
C ASP A 19 -0.41 1.98 18.02
N ILE A 20 0.40 2.92 18.49
CA ILE A 20 1.83 3.01 18.14
C ILE A 20 2.69 1.88 18.72
N GLU A 21 2.15 1.12 19.68
CA GLU A 21 2.85 0.00 20.34
C GLU A 21 2.70 -1.30 19.53
N ASN A 22 1.83 -1.32 18.53
CA ASN A 22 1.65 -2.46 17.65
C ASN A 22 2.90 -2.67 16.77
N GLU A 23 3.38 -3.91 16.64
CA GLU A 23 4.54 -4.20 15.79
C GLU A 23 4.35 -3.76 14.33
N LYS A 24 3.10 -3.73 13.84
CA LYS A 24 2.76 -3.28 12.49
C LYS A 24 2.95 -1.77 12.30
N TRP A 25 2.98 -0.99 13.38
CA TRP A 25 3.28 0.43 13.33
C TRP A 25 4.69 0.69 12.80
N GLU A 26 5.67 -0.02 13.37
CA GLU A 26 7.07 0.07 12.94
C GLU A 26 7.34 -0.73 11.67
N ASN A 27 6.69 -1.89 11.51
CA ASN A 27 7.02 -2.83 10.43
C ASN A 27 6.06 -2.78 9.25
N GLY A 28 5.05 -1.90 9.26
CA GLY A 28 4.15 -1.66 8.14
C GLY A 28 4.86 -1.04 6.94
N PHE A 29 4.14 -0.81 5.84
CA PHE A 29 4.74 -0.40 4.57
C PHE A 29 5.54 0.91 4.69
N LEU A 30 4.91 1.97 5.24
CA LEU A 30 5.61 3.21 5.53
C LEU A 30 6.52 3.11 6.76
N GLY A 31 6.08 2.40 7.81
CA GLY A 31 6.86 2.25 9.04
C GLY A 31 8.27 1.72 8.78
N LEU A 32 8.40 0.72 7.89
CA LEU A 32 9.68 0.08 7.58
C LEU A 32 10.68 1.04 6.94
N LEU A 33 10.22 2.15 6.35
CA LEU A 33 11.08 3.14 5.70
C LEU A 33 11.69 4.12 6.71
N ARG A 34 11.25 4.12 7.98
CA ARG A 34 11.67 5.12 8.98
C ARG A 34 11.81 4.56 10.41
N PRO A 35 13.02 4.13 10.82
CA PRO A 35 14.25 4.05 10.02
C PRO A 35 14.26 2.79 9.15
N PHE A 36 14.82 2.90 7.95
CA PHE A 36 15.06 1.73 7.11
C PHE A 36 16.15 0.83 7.69
N ARG A 37 15.84 -0.47 7.84
CA ARG A 37 16.74 -1.49 8.45
C ARG A 37 17.39 -2.43 7.42
N GLY A 38 17.38 -2.06 6.13
CA GLY A 38 18.09 -2.77 5.07
C GLY A 38 17.28 -3.84 4.32
N LYS A 39 16.08 -4.19 4.80
CA LYS A 39 15.23 -5.23 4.19
C LYS A 39 13.87 -4.67 3.78
N LEU A 40 13.44 -5.00 2.57
CA LEU A 40 12.07 -4.79 2.11
C LEU A 40 11.21 -6.00 2.46
N TYR A 41 9.95 -5.75 2.78
CA TYR A 41 8.97 -6.77 3.12
C TYR A 41 7.82 -6.70 2.12
N GLU A 42 7.95 -7.45 1.03
CA GLU A 42 6.92 -7.54 -0.02
C GLU A 42 5.55 -7.92 0.54
N CYS A 43 5.49 -8.73 1.60
CA CYS A 43 4.23 -9.08 2.25
C CYS A 43 3.42 -7.85 2.72
N ASN A 44 4.06 -6.72 3.04
CA ASN A 44 3.35 -5.48 3.37
C ASN A 44 2.66 -4.87 2.15
N PHE A 45 3.30 -4.91 0.98
CA PHE A 45 2.70 -4.47 -0.28
C PHE A 45 1.52 -5.37 -0.65
N MET A 46 1.74 -6.69 -0.63
CA MET A 46 0.69 -7.69 -0.92
C MET A 46 -0.51 -7.51 0.02
N GLU A 47 -0.28 -7.27 1.30
CA GLU A 47 -1.33 -7.06 2.28
C GLU A 47 -2.13 -5.77 2.05
N ILE A 48 -1.49 -4.69 1.59
CA ILE A 48 -2.21 -3.48 1.15
C ILE A 48 -3.14 -3.83 -0.01
N MET A 49 -2.66 -4.57 -1.02
CA MET A 49 -3.47 -4.95 -2.18
C MET A 49 -4.65 -5.84 -1.79
N GLU A 50 -4.46 -6.77 -0.85
CA GLU A 50 -5.57 -7.56 -0.29
C GLU A 50 -6.57 -6.68 0.50
N CYS A 51 -6.09 -5.66 1.23
CA CYS A 51 -6.98 -4.70 1.88
C CYS A 51 -7.81 -3.91 0.86
N LEU A 52 -7.19 -3.42 -0.22
CA LEU A 52 -7.88 -2.69 -1.29
C LEU A 52 -8.94 -3.57 -1.95
N LYS A 53 -8.65 -4.86 -2.17
CA LYS A 53 -9.59 -5.84 -2.72
C LYS A 53 -10.80 -6.07 -1.82
N VAL A 54 -10.59 -6.25 -0.52
CA VAL A 54 -11.68 -6.41 0.46
C VAL A 54 -12.54 -5.15 0.58
N LEU A 55 -11.93 -3.97 0.39
CA LEU A 55 -12.58 -2.68 0.51
C LEU A 55 -13.03 -2.08 -0.82
N ALA A 56 -12.95 -2.81 -1.93
CA ALA A 56 -13.28 -2.30 -3.28
C ALA A 56 -14.67 -1.64 -3.32
N ASP A 57 -15.69 -2.31 -2.78
CA ASP A 57 -17.05 -1.78 -2.69
C ASP A 57 -17.17 -0.48 -1.88
N ASP A 58 -16.25 -0.23 -0.94
CA ASP A 58 -16.28 0.98 -0.12
C ASP A 58 -15.69 2.18 -0.86
N PHE A 59 -14.75 1.97 -1.79
CA PHE A 59 -14.23 3.01 -2.68
C PHE A 59 -15.23 3.43 -3.76
N MET A 60 -16.07 2.50 -4.23
CA MET A 60 -17.05 2.77 -5.29
C MET A 60 -18.35 3.43 -4.80
N LYS A 61 -18.45 3.75 -3.51
CA LYS A 61 -19.64 4.42 -2.96
C LYS A 61 -19.69 5.88 -3.40
N PRO A 62 -20.88 6.46 -3.60
CA PRO A 62 -21.03 7.89 -3.88
C PRO A 62 -20.40 8.81 -2.83
N THR A 63 -20.29 8.32 -1.59
CA THR A 63 -19.58 8.98 -0.48
C THR A 63 -18.60 7.99 0.12
N ILE A 64 -17.32 8.35 0.12
CA ILE A 64 -16.24 7.51 0.64
C ILE A 64 -15.79 8.03 2.01
N ASN A 65 -15.44 7.11 2.92
CA ASN A 65 -14.87 7.48 4.20
C ASN A 65 -13.54 8.22 3.99
N GLN A 66 -13.44 9.47 4.45
CA GLN A 66 -12.21 10.27 4.35
C GLN A 66 -11.00 9.56 4.95
N THR A 67 -11.19 8.79 6.03
CA THR A 67 -10.12 8.03 6.68
C THR A 67 -9.52 7.00 5.73
N LEU A 68 -10.37 6.29 4.98
CA LEU A 68 -9.95 5.31 3.97
C LEU A 68 -9.09 5.95 2.88
N ILE A 69 -9.59 7.05 2.31
CA ILE A 69 -8.87 7.83 1.30
C ILE A 69 -7.52 8.31 1.85
N SER A 70 -7.53 8.82 3.08
CA SER A 70 -6.32 9.37 3.71
C SER A 70 -5.28 8.28 3.99
N ASP A 71 -5.68 7.05 4.32
CA ASP A 71 -4.74 5.93 4.52
C ASP A 71 -4.03 5.56 3.23
N VAL A 72 -4.79 5.31 2.15
CA VAL A 72 -4.21 4.94 0.85
C VAL A 72 -3.38 6.09 0.27
N TYR A 73 -3.91 7.32 0.34
CA TYR A 73 -3.18 8.50 -0.11
C TYR A 73 -1.87 8.71 0.66
N SER A 74 -1.86 8.46 1.97
CA SER A 74 -0.63 8.59 2.76
C SER A 74 0.43 7.58 2.34
N ILE A 75 0.04 6.32 2.11
CA ILE A 75 0.93 5.26 1.58
C ILE A 75 1.58 5.72 0.28
N ILE A 76 0.79 6.21 -0.68
CA ILE A 76 1.28 6.67 -1.99
C ILE A 76 2.16 7.91 -1.83
N HIS A 77 1.64 8.95 -1.17
CA HIS A 77 2.28 10.25 -1.05
C HIS A 77 3.59 10.19 -0.27
N LEU A 78 3.54 9.64 0.96
CA LEU A 78 4.72 9.57 1.82
C LEU A 78 5.71 8.53 1.31
N GLY A 79 5.23 7.38 0.83
CA GLY A 79 6.08 6.35 0.23
C GLY A 79 6.92 6.93 -0.90
N ARG A 80 6.29 7.64 -1.83
CA ARG A 80 7.02 8.27 -2.94
C ARG A 80 7.92 9.39 -2.43
N ARG A 81 7.41 10.25 -1.54
CA ARG A 81 8.16 11.41 -1.03
C ARG A 81 9.44 11.02 -0.29
N TRP A 82 9.42 9.91 0.45
CA TRP A 82 10.56 9.44 1.23
C TRP A 82 11.60 8.69 0.40
N ILE A 83 11.18 8.07 -0.71
CA ILE A 83 12.04 7.20 -1.52
C ILE A 83 12.67 7.92 -2.71
N VAL A 84 12.01 8.91 -3.30
CA VAL A 84 12.58 9.68 -4.42
C VAL A 84 13.81 10.47 -3.95
N GLY A 85 14.99 10.05 -4.40
CA GLY A 85 16.28 10.66 -4.05
C GLY A 85 16.81 10.23 -2.67
N ALA A 86 16.25 9.16 -2.08
CA ALA A 86 16.75 8.59 -0.84
C ALA A 86 18.18 8.07 -1.00
N ASN A 87 19.00 8.28 0.02
CA ASN A 87 20.37 7.77 0.11
C ASN A 87 20.54 6.62 1.10
N PHE A 88 19.44 6.15 1.71
CA PHE A 88 19.43 5.08 2.72
C PHE A 88 18.94 3.73 2.18
N VAL A 89 18.45 3.69 0.93
CA VAL A 89 18.10 2.47 0.17
C VAL A 89 19.03 2.34 -1.04
N SER A 90 19.19 1.12 -1.57
CA SER A 90 19.87 0.93 -2.86
C SER A 90 18.98 1.43 -4.02
N GLN A 91 19.58 1.67 -5.21
CA GLN A 91 18.81 2.02 -6.41
C GLN A 91 17.79 0.94 -6.79
N GLU A 92 18.14 -0.34 -6.59
CA GLU A 92 17.22 -1.45 -6.83
C GLU A 92 16.04 -1.44 -5.87
N GLN A 93 16.31 -1.24 -4.57
CA GLN A 93 15.27 -1.10 -3.56
C GLN A 93 14.38 0.13 -3.83
N GLN A 94 14.98 1.25 -4.27
CA GLN A 94 14.24 2.44 -4.66
C GLN A 94 13.29 2.15 -5.82
N LYS A 95 13.75 1.45 -6.86
CA LYS A 95 12.94 1.03 -8.00
C LYS A 95 11.80 0.11 -7.57
N GLN A 96 12.08 -0.89 -6.73
CA GLN A 96 11.10 -1.84 -6.23
C GLN A 96 9.98 -1.16 -5.43
N ILE A 97 10.33 -0.22 -4.54
CA ILE A 97 9.33 0.51 -3.75
C ILE A 97 8.48 1.41 -4.65
N ILE A 98 9.10 2.05 -5.65
CA ILE A 98 8.37 2.90 -6.61
C ILE A 98 7.37 2.06 -7.41
N GLU A 99 7.77 0.88 -7.91
CA GLU A 99 6.88 -0.06 -8.60
C GLU A 99 5.67 -0.45 -7.72
N TRP A 100 5.91 -0.82 -6.46
CA TRP A 100 4.81 -1.12 -5.53
C TRP A 100 3.87 0.06 -5.31
N ILE A 101 4.41 1.29 -5.23
CA ILE A 101 3.61 2.51 -5.08
C ILE A 101 2.80 2.80 -6.34
N ASP A 102 3.39 2.61 -7.52
CA ASP A 102 2.71 2.81 -8.81
C ASP A 102 1.51 1.84 -8.92
N ILE A 103 1.72 0.54 -8.63
CA ILE A 103 0.63 -0.46 -8.62
C ILE A 103 -0.48 -0.09 -7.61
N ILE A 104 -0.13 0.34 -6.39
CA ILE A 104 -1.12 0.79 -5.39
C ILE A 104 -1.89 2.02 -5.90
N GLN A 105 -1.18 2.97 -6.52
CA GLN A 105 -1.75 4.22 -7.01
C GLN A 105 -2.74 3.97 -8.15
N ASP A 106 -2.39 3.12 -9.10
CA ASP A 106 -3.24 2.83 -10.25
C ASP A 106 -4.45 1.99 -9.84
N CYS A 107 -4.25 1.00 -8.95
CA CYS A 107 -5.35 0.29 -8.30
C CYS A 107 -6.32 1.25 -7.60
N PHE A 108 -5.80 2.17 -6.79
CA PHE A 108 -6.60 3.16 -6.09
C PHE A 108 -7.37 4.07 -7.05
N TYR A 109 -6.73 4.54 -8.13
CA TYR A 109 -7.37 5.35 -9.15
C TYR A 109 -8.58 4.63 -9.79
N TYR A 110 -8.38 3.39 -10.27
CA TYR A 110 -9.46 2.64 -10.92
C TYR A 110 -10.59 2.26 -9.95
N LEU A 111 -10.30 1.98 -8.68
CA LEU A 111 -11.33 1.77 -7.67
C LEU A 111 -12.20 3.02 -7.44
N LEU A 112 -11.61 4.22 -7.49
CA LEU A 112 -12.37 5.47 -7.39
C LEU A 112 -13.25 5.73 -8.62
N GLU A 113 -12.80 5.30 -9.80
CA GLU A 113 -13.57 5.39 -11.05
C GLU A 113 -14.64 4.28 -11.19
N GLY A 114 -14.69 3.34 -10.24
CA GLY A 114 -15.64 2.21 -10.28
C GLY A 114 -15.24 1.09 -11.23
N ASP A 115 -13.99 1.06 -11.70
CA ASP A 115 -13.47 0.06 -12.63
C ASP A 115 -12.66 -1.02 -11.89
N VAL A 116 -13.38 -1.93 -11.21
CA VAL A 116 -12.76 -3.03 -10.45
C VAL A 116 -12.07 -4.05 -11.35
N ASP A 117 -12.57 -4.24 -12.57
CA ASP A 117 -12.02 -5.21 -13.52
C ASP A 117 -10.59 -4.81 -13.93
N THR A 118 -10.33 -3.51 -14.08
CA THR A 118 -8.99 -2.98 -14.39
C THR A 118 -8.13 -2.81 -13.13
N ALA A 119 -8.73 -2.46 -11.99
CA ALA A 119 -8.00 -2.01 -10.79
C ALA A 119 -6.93 -2.98 -10.26
N PHE A 120 -7.04 -4.28 -10.51
CA PHE A 120 -6.11 -5.27 -9.98
C PHE A 120 -5.23 -5.93 -11.05
N LEU A 121 -5.32 -5.53 -12.32
CA LEU A 121 -4.58 -6.17 -13.41
C LEU A 121 -3.07 -6.12 -13.19
N GLU A 122 -2.50 -4.95 -12.92
CA GLU A 122 -1.05 -4.80 -12.70
C GLU A 122 -0.56 -5.60 -11.49
N TYR A 123 -1.37 -5.70 -10.44
CA TYR A 123 -1.05 -6.52 -9.27
C TYR A 123 -1.05 -8.02 -9.57
N GLU A 124 -2.00 -8.49 -10.38
CA GLU A 124 -2.04 -9.89 -10.79
C GLU A 124 -0.90 -10.21 -11.79
N GLU A 125 -0.52 -9.28 -12.65
CA GLU A 125 0.67 -9.38 -13.51
C GLU A 125 1.96 -9.46 -12.68
N TYR A 126 2.14 -8.55 -11.72
CA TYR A 126 3.25 -8.56 -10.77
C TYR A 126 3.38 -9.92 -10.06
N LYS A 127 2.26 -10.52 -9.65
CA LYS A 127 2.24 -11.84 -8.99
C LYS A 127 2.62 -13.00 -9.91
N ILE A 128 2.41 -12.89 -11.21
CA ILE A 128 2.81 -13.91 -12.17
C ILE A 128 4.33 -13.85 -12.34
N ASP A 129 4.87 -12.67 -12.60
CA ASP A 129 6.31 -12.46 -12.83
C ASP A 129 7.15 -12.87 -11.59
N ASN A 130 6.65 -12.60 -10.38
CA ASN A 130 7.33 -12.94 -9.13
C ASN A 130 7.13 -14.41 -8.68
N LYS A 131 6.27 -15.18 -9.35
CA LYS A 131 6.18 -16.64 -9.13
C LYS A 131 7.14 -17.44 -10.00
N GLU A 132 7.64 -16.83 -11.08
CA GLU A 132 8.57 -17.45 -12.03
C GLU A 132 10.05 -17.14 -11.73
N SER A 133 10.33 -16.39 -10.66
CA SER A 133 11.68 -16.02 -10.18
C SER A 133 12.12 -16.80 -8.93
#